data_AF-A0A7S2UPQ8-F1
#
_entry.id   AF-A0A7S2UPQ8-F1
#
_cell.length_a   1.000
_cell.length_b   1.000
_cell.length_c   1.000
_cell.angle_alpha   90.00
_cell.angle_beta   90.00
_cell.angle_gamma   90.00
#
_symmetry.space_group_name_H-M   'P 1'
#
loop_
_entity.id
_entity.type
_entity.pdbx_description
1 polymer ?
#
loop_
_entity_poly.entity_id
_entity_poly.type
_entity_poly.pdbx_seq_one_letter_code
_entity_poly.pdbx_strand_id
1 'polypeptide(L)'
;AQSRLIVGVRPEVALARDLVLILLNKDGYVQRSRLVPTLSNLVEEHTVTALLSQIGRKCTNGWELRLEDDTIFEHEFPDQVGLHQSYWEHHIQNEPKLSLLLQEYETATTENYSTKI
;
A
#
# COMPACT_ATOMS: atom_id res chain seq x y z
N ALA A 1 -12.01 -17.33 -15.84
CA ALA A 1 -11.59 -18.01 -14.60
C ALA A 1 -11.52 -16.95 -13.50
N GLN A 2 -12.38 -17.02 -12.49
CA GLN A 2 -12.35 -16.08 -11.36
C GLN A 2 -11.17 -16.45 -10.46
N SER A 3 -10.19 -15.56 -10.37
CA SER A 3 -9.01 -15.74 -9.52
C SER A 3 -9.46 -15.72 -8.06
N ARG A 4 -9.64 -16.91 -7.47
CA ARG A 4 -9.89 -17.10 -6.04
C ARG A 4 -8.56 -17.00 -5.29
N LEU A 5 -8.02 -15.80 -5.14
CA LEU A 5 -6.88 -15.57 -4.26
C LEU A 5 -7.40 -15.14 -2.88
N ILE A 6 -7.36 -16.11 -1.97
CA ILE A 6 -7.62 -16.05 -0.52
C ILE A 6 -9.11 -15.97 -0.11
N VAL A 7 -9.75 -17.15 -0.02
CA VAL A 7 -11.02 -17.32 0.69
C VAL A 7 -10.79 -17.04 2.18
N GLY A 8 -11.45 -16.01 2.73
CA GLY A 8 -11.51 -15.76 4.18
C GLY A 8 -10.88 -14.44 4.67
N VAL A 9 -10.21 -13.67 3.82
CA VAL A 9 -9.77 -12.32 4.20
C VAL A 9 -10.95 -11.36 4.04
N ARG A 10 -11.25 -10.62 5.12
CA ARG A 10 -12.29 -9.57 5.10
C ARG A 10 -11.98 -8.57 3.97
N PRO A 11 -12.97 -8.16 3.14
CA PRO A 11 -12.74 -7.26 2.01
C PRO A 11 -12.00 -5.96 2.39
N GLU A 12 -12.25 -5.45 3.59
CA GLU A 12 -11.62 -4.24 4.12
C GLU A 12 -10.12 -4.43 4.38
N VAL A 13 -9.73 -5.63 4.82
CA VAL A 13 -8.33 -6.00 5.02
C VAL A 13 -7.62 -6.19 3.68
N ALA A 14 -8.32 -6.74 2.68
CA ALA A 14 -7.79 -6.86 1.32
C ALA A 14 -7.53 -5.48 0.69
N LEU A 15 -8.48 -4.54 0.82
CA LEU A 15 -8.30 -3.16 0.36
C LEU A 15 -7.15 -2.45 1.08
N ALA A 16 -7.05 -2.60 2.41
CA ALA A 16 -5.95 -2.04 3.19
C ALA A 16 -4.60 -2.60 2.75
N ARG A 17 -4.52 -3.92 2.50
CA ARG A 17 -3.32 -4.59 1.98
C ARG A 17 -2.94 -4.04 0.61
N ASP A 18 -3.90 -3.94 -0.31
CA ASP A 18 -3.64 -3.50 -1.68
C ASP A 18 -3.12 -2.06 -1.71
N LEU A 19 -3.67 -1.17 -0.88
CA LEU A 19 -3.14 0.19 -0.72
C LEU A 19 -1.69 0.18 -0.23
N VAL A 20 -1.39 -0.60 0.81
CA VAL A 20 -0.01 -0.72 1.34
C VAL A 20 0.96 -1.22 0.28
N LEU A 21 0.57 -2.23 -0.50
CA LEU A 21 1.38 -2.78 -1.58
C LEU A 21 1.62 -1.75 -2.69
N ILE A 22 0.60 -1.01 -3.10
CA ILE A 22 0.74 0.06 -4.11
C ILE A 22 1.73 1.12 -3.64
N LEU A 23 1.58 1.62 -2.41
CA LEU A 23 2.45 2.66 -1.88
C LEU A 23 3.90 2.20 -1.78
N LEU A 24 4.13 0.97 -1.30
CA LEU A 24 5.49 0.43 -1.22
C LEU A 24 6.08 0.11 -2.59
N ASN A 25 5.29 -0.36 -3.55
CA ASN A 25 5.78 -0.62 -4.91
C ASN A 25 6.07 0.68 -5.67
N LYS A 26 5.28 1.75 -5.44
CA LYS A 26 5.41 3.03 -6.14
C LYS A 26 6.52 3.89 -5.55
N ASP A 27 6.57 4.00 -4.22
CA ASP A 27 7.41 4.98 -3.52
C ASP A 27 8.54 4.32 -2.71
N GLY A 28 8.56 2.99 -2.59
CA GLY A 28 9.47 2.26 -1.70
C GLY A 28 9.19 2.51 -0.21
N TYR A 29 8.21 3.36 0.12
CA TYR A 29 8.06 3.95 1.45
C TYR A 29 6.62 4.37 1.76
N VAL A 30 6.23 4.21 3.02
CA VAL A 30 4.92 4.57 3.56
C VAL A 30 5.05 5.38 4.85
N GLN A 31 4.39 6.54 4.89
CA GLN A 31 4.27 7.37 6.08
C GLN A 31 3.14 6.86 6.96
N ARG A 32 3.48 6.27 8.11
CA ARG A 32 2.50 5.70 9.04
C ARG A 32 1.47 6.72 9.53
N SER A 33 1.91 7.96 9.76
CA SER A 33 1.07 9.07 10.24
C SER A 33 -0.04 9.46 9.27
N ARG A 34 0.14 9.19 7.96
CA ARG A 34 -0.89 9.39 6.93
C ARG A 34 -1.72 8.13 6.73
N LEU A 35 -1.07 6.98 6.67
CA LEU A 35 -1.73 5.71 6.36
C LEU A 35 -2.75 5.28 7.42
N VAL A 36 -2.42 5.41 8.71
CA VAL A 36 -3.31 4.97 9.79
C VAL A 36 -4.63 5.74 9.77
N PRO A 37 -4.64 7.08 9.69
CA PRO A 37 -5.87 7.83 9.47
C PRO A 37 -6.67 7.43 8.23
N THR A 38 -6.01 7.29 7.07
CA THR A 38 -6.65 6.90 5.81
C THR A 38 -7.40 5.57 5.95
N LEU A 39 -6.83 4.62 6.68
CA LEU A 39 -7.41 3.28 6.85
C LEU A 39 -8.30 3.13 8.09
N SER A 40 -8.43 4.16 8.93
CA SER A 40 -9.08 4.07 10.25
C SER A 40 -10.55 3.65 10.20
N ASN A 41 -11.25 3.94 9.09
CA ASN A 41 -12.63 3.52 8.87
C ASN A 41 -12.76 2.09 8.30
N LEU A 42 -11.66 1.48 7.86
CA LEU A 42 -11.64 0.15 7.24
C LEU A 42 -11.10 -0.92 8.20
N VAL A 43 -9.99 -0.62 8.87
CA VAL A 43 -9.27 -1.57 9.71
C VAL A 43 -8.67 -0.88 10.93
N GLU A 44 -8.48 -1.65 11.99
CA GLU A 44 -7.81 -1.17 13.19
C GLU A 44 -6.31 -0.93 12.95
N GLU A 45 -5.72 0.00 13.69
CA GLU A 45 -4.29 0.38 13.60
C GLU A 45 -3.33 -0.82 13.74
N HIS A 46 -3.68 -1.79 14.57
CA HIS A 46 -2.89 -3.00 14.75
C HIS A 46 -2.85 -3.85 13.46
N THR A 47 -3.93 -3.86 12.67
CA THR A 47 -3.99 -4.55 11.38
C THR A 47 -3.09 -3.85 10.35
N VAL A 48 -3.11 -2.52 10.31
CA VAL A 48 -2.20 -1.73 9.44
C VAL A 48 -0.74 -2.04 9.78
N THR A 49 -0.42 -2.07 11.06
CA THR A 49 0.94 -2.40 11.54
C THR A 49 1.34 -3.84 11.18
N ALA A 50 0.42 -4.80 11.32
CA ALA A 50 0.66 -6.19 10.93
C ALA A 50 0.92 -6.34 9.43
N LEU A 51 0.16 -5.65 8.57
CA LEU A 51 0.37 -5.65 7.12
C LEU A 51 1.75 -5.08 6.74
N LEU A 52 2.11 -3.91 7.29
CA LEU A 52 3.41 -3.29 7.04
C LEU A 52 4.57 -4.17 7.53
N SER A 53 4.41 -4.87 8.65
CA SER A 53 5.46 -5.72 9.22
C SER A 53 5.82 -6.95 8.38
N GLN A 54 4.90 -7.41 7.52
CA GLN A 54 5.11 -8.58 6.67
C GLN A 54 6.14 -8.31 5.56
N ILE A 55 6.12 -7.09 4.99
CA ILE A 55 6.87 -6.75 3.78
C ILE A 55 7.85 -5.59 3.97
N GLY A 56 7.63 -4.77 4.99
CA GLY A 56 8.43 -3.58 5.26
C GLY A 56 9.40 -3.72 6.43
N ARG A 57 10.24 -2.71 6.57
CA ARG A 57 11.07 -2.42 7.74
C ARG A 57 10.66 -1.06 8.31
N LYS A 58 10.51 -0.99 9.63
CA LYS A 58 10.20 0.27 10.33
C LYS A 58 11.41 1.20 10.29
N CYS A 59 11.21 2.46 9.93
CA CYS A 59 12.21 3.52 10.02
C CYS A 59 11.66 4.72 10.82
N THR A 60 12.43 5.82 10.91
CA THR A 60 12.13 6.95 11.80
C THR A 60 10.74 7.56 11.58
N ASN A 61 10.30 7.67 10.32
CA ASN A 61 9.06 8.38 9.97
C ASN A 61 8.00 7.49 9.29
N GLY A 62 8.24 6.18 9.20
CA GLY A 62 7.39 5.31 8.40
C GLY A 62 7.91 3.89 8.26
N TRP A 63 7.60 3.29 7.11
CA TRP A 63 7.98 1.93 6.74
C TRP A 63 8.52 1.94 5.33
N GLU A 64 9.65 1.30 5.11
CA GLU A 64 10.27 1.13 3.79
C GLU A 64 10.20 -0.34 3.37
N LEU A 65 10.23 -0.61 2.07
CA LEU A 65 10.26 -1.98 1.57
C LEU A 65 11.54 -2.68 2.05
N ARG A 66 11.42 -3.95 2.49
CA ARG A 66 12.59 -4.72 2.93
C ARG A 66 13.45 -5.22 1.77
N LEU A 67 12.86 -5.34 0.60
CA LEU A 67 13.51 -5.79 -0.62
C LEU A 67 14.21 -4.59 -1.26
N GLU A 68 15.44 -4.83 -1.71
CA GLU A 68 16.19 -3.88 -2.54
C GLU A 68 15.75 -4.00 -4.00
N ASP A 69 15.89 -2.92 -4.75
CA ASP A 69 15.53 -2.90 -6.17
C ASP A 69 16.43 -3.87 -6.96
N ASP A 70 15.79 -4.80 -7.69
CA ASP A 70 16.50 -5.75 -8.56
C ASP A 70 16.71 -5.14 -9.95
N THR A 71 17.66 -4.21 -10.03
CA THR A 71 18.00 -3.50 -11.27
C THR A 71 18.45 -4.43 -12.40
N ILE A 72 18.95 -5.62 -12.09
CA ILE A 72 19.33 -6.64 -13.08
C ILE A 72 18.06 -7.21 -13.70
N PHE A 73 17.10 -7.63 -12.88
CA PHE A 73 15.83 -8.13 -13.36
C PHE A 73 15.08 -7.10 -14.21
N GLU A 74 15.06 -5.84 -13.78
CA GLU A 74 14.39 -4.77 -14.55
C GLU A 74 14.99 -4.59 -15.95
N HIS A 75 16.31 -4.68 -16.05
CA HIS A 75 17.02 -4.57 -17.33
C HIS A 75 16.87 -5.82 -18.20
N GLU A 76 16.90 -7.02 -17.61
CA GLU A 76 16.78 -8.29 -18.34
C GLU A 76 15.34 -8.62 -18.75
N PHE A 77 14.35 -8.13 -18.01
CA PHE A 77 12.93 -8.47 -18.16
C PHE A 77 12.02 -7.23 -18.21
N PRO A 78 12.26 -6.26 -19.12
CA PRO A 78 11.50 -5.01 -19.18
C PRO A 78 10.01 -5.22 -19.48
N ASP A 79 9.67 -6.25 -20.26
CA ASP A 79 8.27 -6.58 -20.59
C ASP A 79 7.51 -7.03 -19.33
N GLN A 80 8.14 -7.78 -18.44
CA GLN A 80 7.57 -8.24 -17.18
C GLN A 80 7.36 -7.08 -16.22
N VAL A 81 8.30 -6.13 -16.16
CA VAL A 81 8.14 -4.88 -15.41
C VAL A 81 6.95 -4.08 -15.94
N GLY A 82 6.83 -3.93 -17.26
CA GLY A 82 5.72 -3.22 -17.90
C GLY A 82 4.36 -3.88 -17.63
N LEU A 83 4.29 -5.21 -17.68
CA LEU A 83 3.08 -5.97 -17.32
C LEU A 83 2.71 -5.80 -15.85
N HIS A 84 3.69 -5.81 -14.95
CA HIS A 84 3.48 -5.60 -13.53
C HIS A 84 2.95 -4.18 -13.23
N GLN A 85 3.52 -3.15 -13.86
CA GLN A 85 3.03 -1.78 -13.75
C GLN A 85 1.59 -1.65 -14.29
N SER A 86 1.33 -2.18 -15.48
CA SER A 86 0.01 -2.16 -16.11
C SER A 86 -1.04 -2.88 -15.26
N TYR A 87 -0.67 -3.97 -14.58
CA TYR A 87 -1.56 -4.67 -13.65
C TYR A 87 -2.02 -3.75 -12.50
N TRP A 88 -1.09 -3.03 -11.87
CA TRP A 88 -1.43 -2.14 -10.75
C TRP A 88 -2.24 -0.93 -11.19
N GLU A 89 -1.89 -0.31 -12.32
CA GLU A 89 -2.67 0.78 -12.90
C GLU A 89 -4.11 0.35 -13.19
N HIS A 90 -4.27 -0.80 -13.84
CA HIS A 90 -5.58 -1.37 -14.11
C HIS A 90 -6.35 -1.70 -12.81
N HIS A 91 -5.67 -2.26 -11.80
CA HIS A 91 -6.29 -2.57 -10.51
C HIS A 91 -6.81 -1.30 -9.80
N ILE A 92 -6.00 -0.23 -9.78
CA ILE A 92 -6.40 1.08 -9.23
C ILE A 92 -7.60 1.64 -9.98
N GLN A 93 -7.57 1.62 -11.32
CA GLN A 93 -8.63 2.15 -12.17
C GLN A 93 -9.97 1.41 -12.01
N ASN A 94 -9.93 0.10 -11.74
CA ASN A 94 -11.12 -0.74 -11.64
C ASN A 94 -11.65 -0.92 -10.21
N GLU A 95 -10.93 -0.42 -9.19
CA GLU A 95 -11.37 -0.45 -7.79
C GLU A 95 -11.53 0.99 -7.25
N PRO A 96 -12.74 1.59 -7.36
CA PRO A 96 -12.95 3.00 -6.99
C PRO A 96 -12.62 3.33 -5.53
N LYS A 97 -12.82 2.37 -4.61
CA LYS A 97 -12.48 2.55 -3.20
C LYS A 97 -10.97 2.68 -3.00
N LEU A 98 -10.19 1.89 -3.73
CA LEU A 98 -8.73 1.93 -3.67
C LEU A 98 -8.19 3.25 -4.24
N SER A 99 -8.76 3.71 -5.35
CA SER A 99 -8.46 5.04 -5.91
C SER A 99 -8.74 6.17 -4.91
N LEU A 100 -9.88 6.14 -4.22
CA LEU A 100 -10.22 7.14 -3.21
C LEU A 100 -9.24 7.12 -2.02
N LEU A 101 -8.92 5.94 -1.50
CA LEU A 101 -7.97 5.81 -0.39
C LEU A 101 -6.56 6.29 -0.77
N LEU A 102 -6.14 6.03 -2.01
CA LEU A 102 -4.86 6.52 -2.51
C LEU A 102 -4.84 8.06 -2.53
N GLN A 103 -5.92 8.68 -3.01
CA GLN A 103 -6.08 10.14 -3.00
C GLN A 103 -6.12 10.72 -1.58
N GLU A 104 -6.85 10.09 -0.66
CA GLU A 104 -6.90 10.49 0.75
C GLU A 104 -5.51 10.41 1.40
N TYR A 105 -4.76 9.34 1.14
CA TYR A 105 -3.39 9.22 1.60
C TYR A 105 -2.51 10.32 1.01
N GLU A 106 -2.55 10.53 -0.32
CA GLU A 106 -1.75 11.51 -1.05
C GLU A 106 -2.01 12.95 -0.59
N THR A 107 -3.24 13.26 -0.16
CA THR A 107 -3.64 14.60 0.31
C THR A 107 -3.54 14.77 1.84
N ALA A 108 -3.36 13.70 2.60
CA ALA A 108 -3.15 13.78 4.04
C ALA A 108 -1.84 14.52 4.36
N THR A 109 -1.94 15.73 4.93
CA THR A 109 -0.79 16.47 5.47
C THR A 109 -0.49 16.03 6.89
N THR A 110 0.78 16.11 7.30
CA THR A 110 1.24 15.73 8.65
C THR A 110 0.69 16.64 9.77
N GLU A 111 0.02 17.74 9.43
CA GLU A 111 -0.36 18.82 10.36
C GLU A 111 -1.67 18.56 11.14
N ASN A 112 -2.46 17.54 10.79
CA ASN A 112 -3.80 17.36 11.38
C ASN A 112 -3.85 16.58 12.71
N TYR A 113 -2.72 16.22 13.32
CA TYR A 113 -2.72 15.38 14.53
C TYR A 113 -1.90 15.93 15.71
N SER A 114 -1.58 17.24 15.71
CA SER A 114 -0.94 17.93 16.83
C SER A 114 -1.93 18.64 17.77
N THR A 115 -3.14 18.09 17.95
CA THR A 115 -4.10 18.64 18.91
C THR A 115 -4.84 17.51 19.64
N LYS A 116 -4.09 16.83 20.51
CA LYS A 116 -4.59 16.13 21.70
C LYS A 116 -3.37 15.69 22.54
N ILE A 117 -2.76 16.67 23.22
CA ILE A 117 -2.02 16.46 24.47
C ILE A 117 -2.65 17.40 25.49
#